data_AF-A0A813FZ74-F1
#
_entry.id   AF-A0A813FZ74-F1
#
_cell.length_a   1.000
_cell.length_b   1.000
_cell.length_c   1.000
_cell.angle_alpha   90.00
_cell.angle_beta   90.00
_cell.angle_gamma   90.00
#
_symmetry.space_group_name_H-M   'P 1'
#
loop_
_entity.id
_entity.type
_entity.pdbx_description
1 polymer ?
#
loop_
_entity_poly.entity_id
_entity_poly.type
_entity_poly.pdbx_seq_one_letter_code
_entity_poly.pdbx_strand_id
1 'polypeptide(L)'
;MASPARLNTAQSEGNLSNMSRGGMSETRKAKLMDLKKREDLKDALVDKFKVRFGHGGAGKSSDEMSVCSETIANEVNRFARSATITEANLMRLEGRLQGRAQGQLPKIGEDNQSMISGVSGYSTMSRARSLTSLAGKNLVQGSGAPKSYDWTKLDEYAGYLHEQDSLRQQIGVKALQRKMKMDLDFQVNQKVLKKEDALEEERRYHQNSQLELERWKTQEQSRAEEKHAKIGREKKDRDDQRAYEIKIRDEESSKKKNEEANLVEKIIDEMEEEQRRFEKKKEKTKKSMKKVFEENMADQQKRNQGKRDQMVKEAADMKEYNRILDEQEAQRAEELAQRMERQGELMKKLMSNMDATKKGAGANDAQRALAQQEEQDRHFFEAEHVKHNRLHDMRVENQAYLLKQMEEKAGRGDEDKYLTRIQAQILERDTEEYNNIEAQKVVDRKSRNLEHRKDIERQMEYKMRQSVPEMSQVEISLNKPLLQLVDMTLDARDANTLAQSQLKRTRIHEEDEE
;
A
#
# COMPACT_ATOMS: atom_id res chain seq x y z
N MET A 1 -9.06 70.33 -10.56
CA MET A 1 -10.50 70.39 -10.93
C MET A 1 -10.83 69.15 -11.74
N ALA A 2 -12.07 68.67 -11.59
CA ALA A 2 -12.67 67.46 -12.18
C ALA A 2 -12.36 66.11 -11.49
N SER A 3 -13.32 65.67 -10.67
CA SER A 3 -13.61 64.25 -10.41
C SER A 3 -14.03 63.55 -11.72
N PRO A 4 -13.91 62.20 -11.81
CA PRO A 4 -15.13 61.41 -11.69
C PRO A 4 -15.01 59.98 -11.10
N ALA A 5 -16.16 59.54 -10.59
CA ALA A 5 -16.75 58.20 -10.59
C ALA A 5 -16.05 57.06 -9.81
N ARG A 6 -16.53 56.85 -8.58
CA ARG A 6 -16.50 55.55 -7.88
C ARG A 6 -17.57 54.63 -8.48
N LEU A 7 -17.14 53.51 -9.06
CA LEU A 7 -18.02 52.38 -9.38
C LEU A 7 -18.13 51.46 -8.16
N ASN A 8 -19.35 51.36 -7.63
CA ASN A 8 -19.77 50.39 -6.62
C ASN A 8 -19.71 48.97 -7.20
N THR A 9 -18.87 48.10 -6.62
CA THR A 9 -18.94 46.65 -6.77
C THR A 9 -18.95 46.01 -5.38
N ALA A 10 -20.08 46.18 -4.69
CA ALA A 10 -20.41 45.46 -3.47
C ALA A 10 -21.76 44.78 -3.70
N GLN A 11 -21.73 43.55 -4.22
CA GLN A 11 -22.80 42.53 -4.17
C GLN A 11 -22.42 41.36 -5.09
N SER A 12 -21.76 40.33 -4.54
CA SER A 12 -21.93 38.91 -5.00
C SER A 12 -21.13 37.88 -4.19
N GLU A 13 -20.55 38.20 -3.04
CA GLU A 13 -19.83 37.21 -2.20
C GLU A 13 -20.75 36.40 -1.25
N GLY A 14 -21.95 36.05 -1.70
CA GLY A 14 -23.00 35.48 -0.84
C GLY A 14 -23.44 34.05 -1.14
N ASN A 15 -22.95 33.37 -2.18
CA ASN A 15 -23.61 32.12 -2.64
C ASN A 15 -22.71 30.95 -3.04
N LEU A 16 -21.45 30.90 -2.60
CA LEU A 16 -20.51 29.81 -2.95
C LEU A 16 -20.14 28.88 -1.79
N SER A 17 -20.68 29.07 -0.59
CA SER A 17 -20.34 28.24 0.58
C SER A 17 -21.21 26.99 0.80
N ASN A 18 -22.19 26.71 -0.07
CA ASN A 18 -23.13 25.59 0.12
C ASN A 18 -22.91 24.36 -0.80
N MET A 19 -21.81 24.31 -1.56
CA MET A 19 -21.51 23.18 -2.47
C MET A 19 -20.51 22.16 -1.90
N SER A 20 -19.93 22.36 -0.71
CA SER A 20 -18.86 21.50 -0.16
C SER A 20 -19.31 20.46 0.88
N ARG A 21 -20.56 20.02 0.84
CA ARG A 21 -20.97 18.74 1.45
C ARG A 21 -21.68 17.92 0.38
N GLY A 22 -20.88 17.30 -0.49
CA GLY A 22 -21.29 16.35 -1.53
C GLY A 22 -21.87 15.05 -0.94
N GLY A 23 -22.94 15.16 -0.14
CA GLY A 23 -23.80 14.04 0.14
C GLY A 23 -24.42 13.61 -1.18
N MET A 24 -24.04 12.43 -1.69
CA MET A 24 -24.70 11.82 -2.84
C MET A 24 -26.22 11.92 -2.63
N SER A 25 -26.94 12.36 -3.67
CA SER A 25 -28.39 12.48 -3.59
C SER A 25 -28.99 11.17 -3.08
N GLU A 26 -30.03 11.25 -2.27
CA GLU A 26 -30.66 10.07 -1.66
C GLU A 26 -31.07 9.05 -2.74
N THR A 27 -31.45 9.54 -3.93
CA THR A 27 -31.73 8.74 -5.12
C THR A 27 -30.50 8.01 -5.68
N ARG A 28 -29.31 8.62 -5.63
CA ARG A 28 -28.05 7.97 -6.02
C ARG A 28 -27.61 6.95 -4.97
N LYS A 29 -27.76 7.26 -3.68
CA LYS A 29 -27.48 6.31 -2.59
C LYS A 29 -28.38 5.08 -2.67
N ALA A 30 -29.68 5.27 -2.89
CA ALA A 30 -30.63 4.17 -3.09
C ALA A 30 -30.25 3.30 -4.30
N LYS A 31 -29.91 3.90 -5.44
CA LYS A 31 -29.44 3.16 -6.63
C LYS A 31 -28.15 2.38 -6.38
N LEU A 32 -27.20 2.93 -5.63
CA LEU A 32 -25.96 2.25 -5.27
C LEU A 32 -26.21 1.09 -4.29
N MET A 33 -27.11 1.27 -3.33
CA MET A 33 -27.51 0.18 -2.43
C MET A 33 -28.24 -0.94 -3.19
N ASP A 34 -29.06 -0.61 -4.17
CA ASP A 34 -29.72 -1.61 -5.03
C ASP A 34 -28.77 -2.29 -6.01
N LEU A 35 -27.70 -1.61 -6.47
CA LEU A 35 -26.62 -2.24 -7.22
C LEU A 35 -25.82 -3.20 -6.33
N LYS A 36 -25.48 -2.78 -5.11
CA LYS A 36 -24.76 -3.61 -4.14
C LYS A 36 -25.56 -4.87 -3.78
N LYS A 37 -26.85 -4.72 -3.44
CA LYS A 37 -27.74 -5.86 -3.18
C LYS A 37 -27.83 -6.81 -4.37
N ARG A 38 -27.79 -6.29 -5.61
CA ARG A 38 -27.76 -7.10 -6.83
C ARG A 38 -26.48 -7.90 -6.99
N GLU A 39 -25.36 -7.30 -6.64
CA GLU A 39 -24.04 -7.93 -6.71
C GLU A 39 -23.87 -9.00 -5.62
N ASP A 40 -24.25 -8.69 -4.39
CA ASP A 40 -24.22 -9.64 -3.26
C ASP A 40 -25.10 -10.88 -3.51
N LEU A 41 -26.25 -10.70 -4.19
CA LEU A 41 -27.16 -11.81 -4.54
C LEU A 41 -26.72 -12.59 -5.78
N LYS A 42 -25.73 -12.11 -6.54
CA LYS A 42 -25.32 -12.72 -7.79
C LYS A 42 -24.77 -14.12 -7.56
N ASP A 43 -23.85 -14.28 -6.62
CA ASP A 43 -23.21 -15.56 -6.33
C ASP A 43 -24.22 -16.54 -5.72
N ALA A 44 -25.08 -16.06 -4.81
CA ALA A 44 -26.17 -16.86 -4.25
C ALA A 44 -27.16 -17.36 -5.32
N LEU A 45 -27.50 -16.53 -6.31
CA LEU A 45 -28.36 -16.92 -7.43
C LEU A 45 -27.66 -17.92 -8.35
N VAL A 46 -26.37 -17.69 -8.66
CA VAL A 46 -25.57 -18.63 -9.47
C VAL A 46 -25.53 -20.00 -8.80
N ASP A 47 -25.27 -20.07 -7.50
CA ASP A 47 -25.18 -21.33 -6.78
C ASP A 47 -26.54 -22.01 -6.67
N LYS A 48 -27.62 -21.26 -6.37
CA LYS A 48 -28.98 -21.80 -6.37
C LYS A 48 -29.36 -22.39 -7.72
N PHE A 49 -29.05 -21.71 -8.82
CA PHE A 49 -29.36 -22.20 -10.17
C PHE A 49 -28.42 -23.31 -10.63
N LYS A 50 -27.16 -23.35 -10.19
CA LYS A 50 -26.27 -24.49 -10.41
C LYS A 50 -26.78 -25.74 -9.70
N VAL A 51 -27.27 -25.62 -8.46
CA VAL A 51 -27.85 -26.75 -7.72
C VAL A 51 -29.12 -27.27 -8.38
N ARG A 52 -29.90 -26.38 -9.02
CA ARG A 52 -31.15 -26.76 -9.69
C ARG A 52 -30.97 -27.26 -11.12
N PHE A 53 -30.21 -26.54 -11.94
CA PHE A 53 -30.09 -26.77 -13.39
C PHE A 53 -28.70 -27.23 -13.84
N GLY A 54 -27.69 -27.18 -12.95
CA GLY A 54 -26.31 -27.54 -13.26
C GLY A 54 -26.06 -29.05 -13.30
N HIS A 55 -24.83 -29.41 -13.63
CA HIS A 55 -24.40 -30.81 -13.70
C HIS A 55 -24.34 -31.42 -12.29
N GLY A 56 -25.11 -32.48 -12.04
CA GLY A 56 -25.19 -33.15 -10.73
C GLY A 56 -26.10 -32.47 -9.70
N GLY A 57 -26.94 -31.52 -10.12
CA GLY A 57 -27.89 -30.85 -9.24
C GLY A 57 -28.95 -31.79 -8.66
N ALA A 58 -29.11 -31.79 -7.33
CA ALA A 58 -30.06 -32.66 -6.63
C ALA A 58 -31.55 -32.31 -6.89
N GLY A 59 -31.84 -31.15 -7.46
CA GLY A 59 -33.20 -30.66 -7.74
C GLY A 59 -33.69 -30.87 -9.17
N LYS A 60 -32.98 -31.68 -9.96
CA LYS A 60 -33.21 -31.83 -11.40
C LYS A 60 -34.23 -32.94 -11.68
N SER A 61 -35.19 -32.68 -12.58
CA SER A 61 -36.10 -33.73 -13.06
C SER A 61 -35.38 -34.67 -14.02
N SER A 62 -35.79 -35.94 -14.10
CA SER A 62 -35.15 -36.95 -14.98
C SER A 62 -35.08 -36.53 -16.45
N ASP A 63 -36.02 -35.69 -16.88
CA ASP A 63 -36.22 -35.31 -18.28
C ASP A 63 -35.55 -33.98 -18.64
N GLU A 64 -34.92 -33.30 -17.67
CA GLU A 64 -34.20 -32.05 -17.90
C GLU A 64 -32.75 -32.33 -18.34
N MET A 65 -32.19 -31.49 -19.19
CA MET A 65 -30.76 -31.47 -19.54
C MET A 65 -29.99 -30.54 -18.60
N SER A 66 -28.73 -30.87 -18.35
CA SER A 66 -27.88 -30.05 -17.47
C SER A 66 -27.43 -28.81 -18.23
N VAL A 67 -27.69 -27.63 -17.68
CA VAL A 67 -27.22 -26.35 -18.24
C VAL A 67 -25.78 -26.14 -17.80
N CYS A 68 -24.90 -25.77 -18.74
CA CYS A 68 -23.51 -25.47 -18.44
C CYS A 68 -23.41 -24.34 -17.40
N SER A 69 -22.59 -24.52 -16.37
CA SER A 69 -22.37 -23.56 -15.28
C SER A 69 -22.04 -22.14 -15.78
N GLU A 70 -21.30 -22.04 -16.89
CA GLU A 70 -20.97 -20.76 -17.52
C GLU A 70 -22.21 -20.06 -18.11
N THR A 71 -23.13 -20.82 -18.69
CA THR A 71 -24.39 -20.28 -19.22
C THR A 71 -25.27 -19.74 -18.10
N ILE A 72 -25.34 -20.45 -16.96
CA ILE A 72 -26.06 -20.01 -15.76
C ILE A 72 -25.44 -18.70 -15.24
N ALA A 73 -24.12 -18.66 -15.10
CA ALA A 73 -23.40 -17.46 -14.65
C ALA A 73 -23.62 -16.26 -15.58
N ASN A 74 -23.62 -16.47 -16.90
CA ASN A 74 -23.84 -15.42 -17.88
C ASN A 74 -25.26 -14.86 -17.85
N GLU A 75 -26.29 -15.71 -17.70
CA GLU A 75 -27.68 -15.27 -17.56
C GLU A 75 -27.91 -14.50 -16.25
N VAL A 76 -27.35 -14.97 -15.13
CA VAL A 76 -27.43 -14.26 -13.84
C VAL A 76 -26.67 -12.93 -13.88
N ASN A 77 -25.50 -12.88 -14.51
CA ASN A 77 -24.75 -11.63 -14.73
C ASN A 77 -25.54 -10.63 -15.59
N ARG A 78 -26.17 -11.10 -16.68
CA ARG A 78 -27.01 -10.27 -17.55
C ARG A 78 -28.21 -9.74 -16.78
N PHE A 79 -28.84 -10.58 -15.96
CA PHE A 79 -29.94 -10.19 -15.09
C PHE A 79 -29.54 -9.10 -14.09
N ALA A 80 -28.45 -9.30 -13.34
CA ALA A 80 -27.97 -8.35 -12.34
C ALA A 80 -27.67 -6.96 -12.94
N ARG A 81 -27.20 -6.91 -14.19
CA ARG A 81 -26.92 -5.65 -14.89
C ARG A 81 -28.17 -4.95 -15.42
N SER A 82 -29.16 -5.70 -15.91
CA SER A 82 -30.28 -5.16 -16.69
C SER A 82 -31.58 -4.98 -15.91
N ALA A 83 -31.85 -5.81 -14.91
CA ALA A 83 -33.14 -5.85 -14.21
C ALA A 83 -33.00 -5.48 -12.72
N THR A 84 -34.08 -4.94 -12.14
CA THR A 84 -34.25 -4.81 -10.69
C THR A 84 -34.65 -6.16 -10.10
N ILE A 85 -34.23 -6.43 -8.85
CA ILE A 85 -34.58 -7.68 -8.16
C ILE A 85 -36.04 -7.60 -7.73
N THR A 86 -36.92 -8.13 -8.56
CA THR A 86 -38.32 -8.37 -8.22
C THR A 86 -38.63 -9.84 -8.44
N GLU A 87 -39.61 -10.37 -7.72
CA GLU A 87 -40.02 -11.77 -7.84
C GLU A 87 -40.41 -12.13 -9.28
N ALA A 88 -41.15 -11.26 -9.96
CA ALA A 88 -41.52 -11.45 -11.37
C ALA A 88 -40.29 -11.55 -12.29
N ASN A 89 -39.26 -10.74 -12.04
CA ASN A 89 -38.03 -10.76 -12.82
C ASN A 89 -37.21 -12.03 -12.54
N LEU A 90 -37.15 -12.48 -11.29
CA LEU A 90 -36.51 -13.75 -10.90
C LEU A 90 -37.23 -14.95 -11.54
N MET A 91 -38.56 -14.95 -11.57
CA MET A 91 -39.37 -15.98 -12.24
C MET A 91 -39.09 -16.03 -13.74
N ARG A 92 -38.87 -14.89 -14.40
CA ARG A 92 -38.46 -14.85 -15.82
C ARG A 92 -37.06 -15.42 -16.04
N LEU A 93 -36.11 -15.07 -15.17
CA LEU A 93 -34.76 -15.63 -15.22
C LEU A 93 -34.79 -17.16 -15.04
N GLU A 94 -35.54 -17.63 -14.05
CA GLU A 94 -35.76 -19.06 -13.81
C GLU A 94 -36.41 -19.74 -15.01
N GLY A 95 -37.46 -19.16 -15.58
CA GLY A 95 -38.12 -19.69 -16.78
C GLY A 95 -37.20 -19.76 -18.00
N ARG A 96 -36.29 -18.80 -18.19
CA ARG A 96 -35.27 -18.85 -19.25
C ARG A 96 -34.26 -19.99 -19.03
N LEU A 97 -33.79 -20.17 -17.81
CA LEU A 97 -32.88 -21.27 -17.47
C LEU A 97 -33.57 -22.64 -17.57
N GLN A 98 -34.83 -22.72 -17.16
CA GLN A 98 -35.67 -23.91 -17.29
C GLN A 98 -35.93 -24.26 -18.76
N GLY A 99 -36.24 -23.27 -19.62
CA GLY A 99 -36.37 -23.49 -21.06
C GLY A 99 -35.10 -24.05 -21.68
N ARG A 100 -33.92 -23.54 -21.27
CA ARG A 100 -32.62 -24.09 -21.68
C ARG A 100 -32.41 -25.52 -21.17
N ALA A 101 -32.81 -25.81 -19.93
CA ALA A 101 -32.75 -27.16 -19.36
C ALA A 101 -33.67 -28.13 -20.12
N GLN A 102 -34.82 -27.67 -20.61
CA GLN A 102 -35.74 -28.46 -21.43
C GLN A 102 -35.31 -28.58 -22.91
N GLY A 103 -34.14 -28.04 -23.28
CA GLY A 103 -33.67 -28.06 -24.66
C GLY A 103 -34.39 -27.11 -25.60
N GLN A 104 -35.23 -26.21 -25.09
CA GLN A 104 -35.75 -25.11 -25.89
C GLN A 104 -34.59 -24.15 -26.17
N LEU A 105 -34.15 -24.15 -27.44
CA LEU A 105 -33.23 -23.14 -27.94
C LEU A 105 -33.83 -21.75 -27.65
N PRO A 106 -33.02 -20.80 -27.15
CA PRO A 106 -33.51 -19.46 -26.87
C PRO A 106 -34.13 -18.92 -28.16
N LYS A 107 -35.42 -18.59 -28.13
CA LYS A 107 -36.07 -17.87 -29.23
C LYS A 107 -35.36 -16.53 -29.36
N ILE A 108 -34.41 -16.46 -30.29
CA ILE A 108 -33.70 -15.25 -30.67
C ILE A 108 -34.76 -14.31 -31.26
N GLY A 109 -35.45 -13.53 -30.43
CA GLY A 109 -36.52 -12.66 -30.90
C GLY A 109 -37.39 -12.01 -29.83
N GLU A 110 -37.74 -12.70 -28.73
CA GLU A 110 -38.80 -12.21 -27.84
C GLU A 110 -38.33 -11.12 -26.84
N ASP A 111 -37.09 -11.17 -26.33
CA ASP A 111 -36.64 -10.25 -25.26
C ASP A 111 -36.07 -8.90 -25.74
N ASN A 112 -35.92 -8.69 -27.05
CA ASN A 112 -35.50 -7.39 -27.65
C ASN A 112 -36.60 -6.72 -28.47
N GLN A 113 -37.80 -7.30 -28.56
CA GLN A 113 -38.87 -6.86 -29.47
C GLN A 113 -39.83 -5.79 -28.92
N SER A 114 -39.60 -5.23 -27.72
CA SER A 114 -40.50 -4.20 -27.17
C SER A 114 -40.06 -2.75 -27.34
N MET A 115 -39.00 -2.44 -28.10
CA MET A 115 -38.50 -1.05 -28.21
C MET A 115 -38.15 -0.57 -29.63
N ILE A 116 -38.09 -1.44 -30.65
CA ILE A 116 -37.75 -1.03 -32.03
C ILE A 116 -38.62 -1.82 -33.02
N SER A 117 -39.81 -1.29 -33.31
CA SER A 117 -40.61 -1.67 -34.47
C SER A 117 -40.77 -0.42 -35.34
N GLY A 118 -40.02 -0.40 -36.44
CA GLY A 118 -40.04 0.64 -37.44
C GLY A 118 -38.86 0.42 -38.38
N VAL A 119 -39.12 0.46 -39.69
CA VAL A 119 -38.19 0.22 -40.81
C VAL A 119 -38.17 -1.25 -41.25
N SER A 120 -39.16 -1.69 -42.04
CA SER A 120 -39.30 -1.53 -43.51
C SER A 120 -38.51 -2.59 -44.28
N GLY A 121 -39.25 -3.59 -44.77
CA GLY A 121 -38.81 -4.56 -45.76
C GLY A 121 -38.99 -4.01 -47.18
N TYR A 122 -37.88 -3.71 -47.82
CA TYR A 122 -37.69 -3.52 -49.26
C TYR A 122 -36.23 -3.95 -49.49
N SER A 123 -35.85 -4.94 -50.30
CA SER A 123 -36.18 -5.07 -51.70
C SER A 123 -35.84 -6.48 -52.18
N THR A 124 -36.84 -7.21 -52.60
CA THR A 124 -36.73 -8.33 -53.55
C THR A 124 -36.87 -7.78 -54.96
N MET A 125 -36.12 -8.38 -55.89
CA MET A 125 -36.28 -8.33 -57.35
C MET A 125 -35.47 -7.26 -58.10
N SER A 126 -34.57 -7.74 -58.97
CA SER A 126 -34.55 -7.37 -60.40
C SER A 126 -33.65 -8.34 -61.17
N ARG A 127 -34.30 -9.27 -61.87
CA ARG A 127 -33.71 -10.19 -62.85
C ARG A 127 -34.11 -9.66 -64.23
N ALA A 128 -33.18 -9.06 -64.96
CA ALA A 128 -33.43 -8.59 -66.33
C ALA A 128 -32.75 -9.53 -67.33
N ARG A 129 -33.57 -10.21 -68.14
CA ARG A 129 -33.22 -10.82 -69.42
C ARG A 129 -33.82 -9.93 -70.50
N SER A 130 -33.04 -9.54 -71.50
CA SER A 130 -33.58 -9.07 -72.79
C SER A 130 -32.65 -9.50 -73.93
N LEU A 131 -33.09 -10.52 -74.66
CA LEU A 131 -32.67 -10.90 -76.00
C LEU A 131 -33.94 -10.82 -76.85
N THR A 132 -34.07 -9.84 -77.75
CA THR A 132 -34.79 -9.97 -79.05
C THR A 132 -34.88 -8.63 -79.79
N SER A 133 -34.88 -8.75 -81.13
CA SER A 133 -35.50 -7.86 -82.10
C SER A 133 -34.70 -6.65 -82.62
N LEU A 134 -34.05 -6.82 -83.78
CA LEU A 134 -34.14 -5.83 -84.85
C LEU A 134 -33.82 -6.49 -86.21
N ALA A 135 -34.89 -6.92 -86.87
CA ALA A 135 -34.92 -7.27 -88.27
C ALA A 135 -35.40 -6.06 -89.08
N GLY A 136 -34.72 -5.81 -90.21
CA GLY A 136 -35.36 -5.35 -91.44
C GLY A 136 -35.60 -3.86 -91.64
N LYS A 137 -34.77 -3.25 -92.50
CA LYS A 137 -35.17 -2.47 -93.69
C LYS A 137 -33.98 -1.63 -94.17
N ASN A 138 -33.39 -1.99 -95.30
CA ASN A 138 -33.24 -1.06 -96.42
C ASN A 138 -32.85 -1.79 -97.69
N LEU A 139 -33.55 -1.38 -98.74
CA LEU A 139 -33.68 -1.93 -100.09
C LEU A 139 -32.98 -0.95 -101.05
N VAL A 140 -32.65 -1.42 -102.27
CA VAL A 140 -32.33 -0.65 -103.50
C VAL A 140 -30.83 -0.27 -103.60
N GLN A 141 -30.05 -0.51 -104.68
CA GLN A 141 -30.24 -0.78 -106.11
C GLN A 141 -28.90 -1.34 -106.65
N GLY A 142 -28.91 -2.23 -107.64
CA GLY A 142 -27.66 -2.64 -108.31
C GLY A 142 -27.86 -3.73 -109.35
N SER A 143 -28.27 -3.31 -110.55
CA SER A 143 -28.40 -4.14 -111.75
C SER A 143 -27.09 -4.84 -112.11
N GLY A 144 -27.09 -6.17 -112.05
CA GLY A 144 -26.05 -7.03 -112.60
C GLY A 144 -26.66 -8.38 -112.96
N ALA A 145 -26.32 -8.88 -114.15
CA ALA A 145 -26.83 -10.11 -114.74
C ALA A 145 -26.85 -11.31 -113.76
N PRO A 146 -27.82 -12.25 -113.91
CA PRO A 146 -28.00 -13.36 -112.99
C PRO A 146 -26.82 -14.33 -113.09
N LYS A 147 -25.85 -14.18 -112.19
CA LYS A 147 -24.93 -15.27 -111.87
C LYS A 147 -25.78 -16.35 -111.20
N SER A 148 -25.77 -17.56 -111.72
CA SER A 148 -26.38 -18.72 -111.07
C SER A 148 -25.76 -18.89 -109.68
N TYR A 149 -26.50 -18.50 -108.65
CA TYR A 149 -26.15 -18.75 -107.27
C TYR A 149 -26.48 -20.22 -106.98
N ASP A 150 -25.42 -21.01 -106.94
CA ASP A 150 -25.46 -22.42 -106.58
C ASP A 150 -25.72 -22.51 -105.07
N TRP A 151 -26.74 -23.27 -104.65
CA TRP A 151 -27.13 -23.41 -103.24
C TRP A 151 -25.99 -23.96 -102.37
N THR A 152 -25.03 -24.65 -102.98
CA THR A 152 -23.76 -25.09 -102.40
C THR A 152 -22.95 -23.94 -101.79
N LYS A 153 -22.91 -22.75 -102.42
CA LYS A 153 -22.20 -21.59 -101.88
C LYS A 153 -22.89 -20.96 -100.67
N LEU A 154 -24.23 -21.08 -100.59
CA LEU A 154 -24.98 -20.65 -99.42
C LEU A 154 -24.75 -21.60 -98.24
N ASP A 155 -24.66 -22.89 -98.52
CA ASP A 155 -24.35 -23.91 -97.50
C ASP A 155 -22.91 -23.80 -97.00
N GLU A 156 -21.94 -23.59 -97.89
CA GLU A 156 -20.54 -23.28 -97.52
C GLU A 156 -20.44 -22.00 -96.67
N TYR A 157 -21.21 -20.95 -97.00
CA TYR A 157 -21.24 -19.72 -96.21
C TYR A 157 -21.91 -19.91 -94.84
N ALA A 158 -22.99 -20.69 -94.76
CA ALA A 158 -23.61 -21.06 -93.49
C ALA A 158 -22.65 -21.88 -92.62
N GLY A 159 -21.91 -22.83 -93.21
CA GLY A 159 -20.85 -23.59 -92.56
C GLY A 159 -19.73 -22.67 -92.03
N TYR A 160 -19.28 -21.71 -92.83
CA TYR A 160 -18.30 -20.71 -92.42
C TYR A 160 -18.78 -19.82 -91.26
N LEU A 161 -20.04 -19.37 -91.28
CA LEU A 161 -20.62 -18.62 -90.17
C LEU A 161 -20.71 -19.45 -88.89
N HIS A 162 -21.11 -20.72 -88.99
CA HIS A 162 -21.10 -21.64 -87.85
C HIS A 162 -19.70 -21.90 -87.31
N GLU A 163 -18.69 -22.04 -88.18
CA GLU A 163 -17.29 -22.18 -87.79
C GLU A 163 -16.79 -20.90 -87.07
N GLN A 164 -17.13 -19.72 -87.60
CA GLN A 164 -16.79 -18.44 -86.99
C GLN A 164 -17.46 -18.24 -85.63
N ASP A 165 -18.74 -18.60 -85.51
CA ASP A 165 -19.48 -18.55 -84.25
C ASP A 165 -18.94 -19.57 -83.24
N SER A 166 -18.58 -20.78 -83.70
CA SER A 166 -17.92 -21.80 -82.88
C SER A 166 -16.58 -21.30 -82.33
N LEU A 167 -15.75 -20.65 -83.16
CA LEU A 167 -14.50 -20.03 -82.72
C LEU A 167 -14.74 -18.88 -81.74
N ARG A 168 -15.74 -18.03 -81.96
CA ARG A 168 -16.11 -16.97 -81.01
C ARG A 168 -16.56 -17.54 -79.67
N GLN A 169 -17.35 -18.61 -79.67
CA GLN A 169 -17.76 -19.31 -78.44
C GLN A 169 -16.56 -19.91 -77.71
N GLN A 170 -15.64 -20.58 -78.42
CA GLN A 170 -14.42 -21.12 -77.82
C GLN A 170 -13.54 -20.02 -77.20
N ILE A 171 -13.37 -18.89 -77.88
CA ILE A 171 -12.63 -17.74 -77.36
C ILE A 171 -13.33 -17.18 -76.12
N GLY A 172 -14.66 -17.06 -76.14
CA GLY A 172 -15.48 -16.62 -75.01
C GLY A 172 -15.35 -17.54 -73.79
N VAL A 173 -15.41 -18.85 -73.99
CA VAL A 173 -15.20 -19.86 -72.92
C VAL A 173 -13.80 -19.76 -72.35
N LYS A 174 -12.75 -19.66 -73.18
CA LYS A 174 -11.37 -19.50 -72.71
C LYS A 174 -11.14 -18.18 -71.97
N ALA A 175 -11.81 -17.10 -72.36
CA ALA A 175 -11.76 -15.82 -71.64
C ALA A 175 -12.45 -15.91 -70.27
N LEU A 176 -13.62 -16.55 -70.21
CA LEU A 176 -14.34 -16.80 -68.95
C LEU A 176 -13.53 -17.68 -68.01
N GLN A 177 -12.93 -18.78 -68.51
CA GLN A 177 -12.05 -19.64 -67.72
C GLN A 177 -10.84 -18.88 -67.17
N ARG A 178 -10.20 -18.02 -67.97
CA ARG A 178 -9.10 -17.16 -67.50
C ARG A 178 -9.56 -16.21 -66.39
N LYS A 179 -10.72 -15.59 -66.54
CA LYS A 179 -11.30 -14.71 -65.51
C LYS A 179 -11.59 -15.47 -64.22
N MET A 180 -12.25 -16.63 -64.30
CA MET A 180 -12.53 -17.48 -63.14
C MET A 180 -11.26 -17.92 -62.43
N LYS A 181 -10.20 -18.25 -63.18
CA LYS A 181 -8.89 -18.56 -62.60
C LYS A 181 -8.31 -17.37 -61.85
N MET A 182 -8.30 -16.17 -62.44
CA MET A 182 -7.82 -14.96 -61.78
C MET A 182 -8.63 -14.63 -60.52
N ASP A 183 -9.96 -14.77 -60.56
CA ASP A 183 -10.83 -14.53 -59.40
C ASP A 183 -10.57 -15.54 -58.28
N LEU A 184 -10.33 -16.82 -58.62
CA LEU A 184 -9.96 -17.86 -57.65
C LEU A 184 -8.57 -17.60 -57.05
N ASP A 185 -7.57 -17.27 -57.88
CA ASP A 185 -6.22 -16.95 -57.42
C ASP A 185 -6.25 -15.72 -56.49
N PHE A 186 -7.05 -14.71 -56.82
CA PHE A 186 -7.27 -13.54 -55.96
C PHE A 186 -7.92 -13.92 -54.62
N GLN A 187 -8.95 -14.78 -54.61
CA GLN A 187 -9.57 -15.26 -53.38
C GLN A 187 -8.61 -16.09 -52.51
N VAL A 188 -7.78 -16.93 -53.13
CA VAL A 188 -6.75 -17.70 -52.40
C VAL A 188 -5.71 -16.76 -51.80
N ASN A 189 -5.20 -15.80 -52.58
CA ASN A 189 -4.24 -14.81 -52.09
C ASN A 189 -4.82 -13.95 -50.95
N GLN A 190 -6.08 -13.52 -51.05
CA GLN A 190 -6.74 -12.82 -49.95
C GLN A 190 -6.85 -13.68 -48.68
N LYS A 191 -7.13 -14.98 -48.81
CA LYS A 191 -7.16 -15.90 -47.66
C LYS A 191 -5.77 -16.08 -47.04
N VAL A 192 -4.73 -16.16 -47.87
CA VAL A 192 -3.34 -16.26 -47.40
C VAL A 192 -2.94 -15.00 -46.65
N LEU A 193 -3.18 -13.82 -47.21
CA LEU A 193 -2.89 -12.54 -46.57
C LEU A 193 -3.63 -12.38 -45.23
N LYS A 194 -4.94 -12.69 -45.18
CA LYS A 194 -5.69 -12.66 -43.92
C LYS A 194 -5.14 -13.61 -42.86
N LYS A 195 -4.61 -14.76 -43.27
CA LYS A 195 -3.98 -15.72 -42.36
C LYS A 195 -2.64 -15.19 -41.86
N GLU A 196 -1.86 -14.56 -42.74
CA GLU A 196 -0.58 -13.95 -42.39
C GLU A 196 -0.76 -12.77 -41.42
N ASP A 197 -1.71 -11.88 -41.70
CA ASP A 197 -2.10 -10.77 -40.82
C ASP A 197 -2.51 -11.28 -39.43
N ALA A 198 -3.35 -12.33 -39.37
CA ALA A 198 -3.77 -12.93 -38.10
C ALA A 198 -2.60 -13.52 -37.30
N LEU A 199 -1.63 -14.16 -37.99
CA LEU A 199 -0.41 -14.69 -37.35
C LEU A 199 0.54 -13.57 -36.88
N GLU A 200 0.57 -12.43 -37.58
CA GLU A 200 1.32 -11.26 -37.15
C GLU A 200 0.67 -10.58 -35.94
N GLU A 201 -0.65 -10.43 -35.94
CA GLU A 201 -1.41 -9.95 -34.78
C GLU A 201 -1.23 -10.85 -33.56
N GLU A 202 -1.28 -12.17 -33.73
CA GLU A 202 -1.02 -13.14 -32.66
C GLU A 202 0.41 -13.01 -32.10
N ARG A 203 1.42 -12.82 -32.98
CA ARG A 203 2.80 -12.56 -32.55
C ARG A 203 2.93 -11.26 -31.77
N ARG A 204 2.30 -10.18 -32.23
CA ARG A 204 2.30 -8.88 -31.52
C ARG A 204 1.60 -8.98 -30.17
N TYR A 205 0.47 -9.69 -30.11
CA TYR A 205 -0.24 -9.95 -28.87
C TYR A 205 0.63 -10.75 -27.88
N HIS A 206 1.30 -11.80 -28.35
CA HIS A 206 2.20 -12.60 -27.53
C HIS A 206 3.38 -11.77 -27.00
N GLN A 207 4.01 -10.96 -27.85
CA GLN A 207 5.10 -10.06 -27.45
C GLN A 207 4.63 -9.02 -26.42
N ASN A 208 3.46 -8.41 -26.63
CA ASN A 208 2.89 -7.47 -25.65
C ASN A 208 2.59 -8.16 -24.32
N SER A 209 2.04 -9.38 -24.35
CA SER A 209 1.78 -10.17 -23.13
C SER A 209 3.08 -10.51 -22.38
N GLN A 210 4.17 -10.82 -23.10
CA GLN A 210 5.48 -11.02 -22.48
C GLN A 210 6.02 -9.73 -21.83
N LEU A 211 5.92 -8.59 -22.52
CA LEU A 211 6.33 -7.29 -21.98
C LEU A 211 5.52 -6.89 -20.74
N GLU A 212 4.21 -7.12 -20.75
CA GLU A 212 3.35 -6.89 -19.58
C GLU A 212 3.76 -7.77 -18.40
N LEU A 213 4.07 -9.04 -18.65
CA LEU A 213 4.53 -9.98 -17.63
C LEU A 213 5.90 -9.60 -17.08
N GLU A 214 6.83 -9.15 -17.92
CA GLU A 214 8.12 -8.62 -17.46
C GLU A 214 7.96 -7.35 -16.63
N ARG A 215 7.13 -6.40 -17.09
CA ARG A 215 6.83 -5.17 -16.34
C ARG A 215 6.22 -5.48 -14.97
N TRP A 216 5.31 -6.45 -14.91
CA TRP A 216 4.73 -6.91 -13.65
C TRP A 216 5.79 -7.54 -12.74
N LYS A 217 6.68 -8.39 -13.26
CA LYS A 217 7.80 -8.96 -12.51
C LYS A 217 8.73 -7.88 -11.95
N THR A 218 9.10 -6.88 -12.75
CA THR A 218 9.93 -5.76 -12.31
C THR A 218 9.22 -4.94 -11.22
N GLN A 219 7.91 -4.72 -11.35
CA GLN A 219 7.13 -4.02 -10.33
C GLN A 219 7.07 -4.82 -9.02
N GLU A 220 6.87 -6.13 -9.08
CA GLU A 220 6.83 -6.98 -7.90
C GLU A 220 8.20 -7.08 -7.22
N GLN A 221 9.27 -7.17 -8.00
CA GLN A 221 10.64 -7.09 -7.50
C GLN A 221 10.92 -5.74 -6.81
N SER A 222 10.52 -4.62 -7.41
CA SER A 222 10.66 -3.29 -6.81
C SER A 222 9.91 -3.18 -5.48
N ARG A 223 8.67 -3.71 -5.39
CA ARG A 223 7.92 -3.77 -4.12
C ARG A 223 8.63 -4.63 -3.07
N ALA A 224 9.23 -5.74 -3.46
CA ALA A 224 10.00 -6.60 -2.56
C ALA A 224 11.26 -5.88 -2.05
N GLU A 225 11.98 -5.19 -2.93
CA GLU A 225 13.15 -4.37 -2.58
C GLU A 225 12.78 -3.21 -1.64
N GLU A 226 11.65 -2.52 -1.88
CA GLU A 226 11.15 -1.47 -0.98
C GLU A 226 10.81 -2.01 0.42
N LYS A 227 10.17 -3.19 0.49
CA LYS A 227 9.90 -3.88 1.76
C LYS A 227 11.20 -4.23 2.48
N HIS A 228 12.16 -4.81 1.77
CA HIS A 228 13.48 -5.12 2.33
C HIS A 228 14.23 -3.87 2.79
N ALA A 229 14.17 -2.77 2.04
CA ALA A 229 14.78 -1.51 2.41
C ALA A 229 14.11 -0.88 3.64
N LYS A 230 12.78 -1.04 3.80
CA LYS A 230 12.06 -0.60 5.01
C LYS A 230 12.48 -1.42 6.23
N ILE A 231 12.51 -2.75 6.11
CA ILE A 231 12.99 -3.64 7.18
C ILE A 231 14.44 -3.34 7.55
N GLY A 232 15.30 -3.09 6.55
CA GLY A 232 16.69 -2.73 6.77
C GLY A 232 16.86 -1.41 7.52
N ARG A 233 16.05 -0.40 7.20
CA ARG A 233 16.01 0.88 7.94
C ARG A 233 15.57 0.69 9.38
N GLU A 234 14.45 -0.01 9.61
CA GLU A 234 13.94 -0.27 10.96
C GLU A 234 14.93 -1.08 11.82
N LYS A 235 15.62 -2.06 11.22
CA LYS A 235 16.70 -2.80 11.89
C LYS A 235 17.83 -1.85 12.29
N LYS A 236 18.29 -0.99 11.38
CA LYS A 236 19.35 -0.03 11.67
C LYS A 236 18.95 0.93 12.78
N ASP A 237 17.72 1.45 12.76
CA ASP A 237 17.23 2.36 13.80
C ASP A 237 17.18 1.65 15.18
N ARG A 238 16.77 0.37 15.23
CA ARG A 238 16.81 -0.43 16.45
C ARG A 238 18.23 -0.70 16.94
N ASP A 239 19.16 -0.96 16.03
CA ASP A 239 20.57 -1.19 16.36
C ASP A 239 21.21 0.12 16.90
N ASP A 240 20.89 1.26 16.30
CA ASP A 240 21.33 2.59 16.75
C ASP A 240 20.74 2.94 18.14
N GLN A 241 19.47 2.62 18.39
CA GLN A 241 18.83 2.75 19.71
C GLN A 241 19.52 1.88 20.76
N ARG A 242 19.77 0.60 20.46
CA ARG A 242 20.49 -0.31 21.37
C ARG A 242 21.91 0.19 21.65
N ALA A 243 22.61 0.70 20.64
CA ALA A 243 23.95 1.25 20.81
C ALA A 243 23.92 2.49 21.73
N TYR A 244 22.91 3.34 21.59
CA TYR A 244 22.71 4.49 22.46
C TYR A 244 22.40 4.09 23.91
N GLU A 245 21.53 3.11 24.13
CA GLU A 245 21.23 2.56 25.46
C GLU A 245 22.46 1.94 26.13
N ILE A 246 23.25 1.16 25.39
CA ILE A 246 24.51 0.60 25.88
C ILE A 246 25.45 1.73 26.31
N LYS A 247 25.57 2.78 25.50
CA LYS A 247 26.42 3.93 25.81
C LYS A 247 25.97 4.65 27.08
N ILE A 248 24.67 4.90 27.26
CA ILE A 248 24.13 5.50 28.48
C ILE A 248 24.44 4.60 29.69
N ARG A 249 24.20 3.29 29.56
CA ARG A 249 24.45 2.34 30.64
C ARG A 249 25.93 2.29 31.04
N ASP A 250 26.83 2.35 30.07
CA ASP A 250 28.27 2.39 30.31
C ASP A 250 28.71 3.71 30.96
N GLU A 251 28.13 4.84 30.55
CA GLU A 251 28.35 6.14 31.19
C GLU A 251 27.84 6.15 32.64
N GLU A 252 26.65 5.61 32.92
CA GLU A 252 26.11 5.48 34.28
C GLU A 252 26.93 4.53 35.14
N SER A 253 27.36 3.38 34.59
CA SER A 253 28.25 2.44 35.26
C SER A 253 29.59 3.10 35.60
N SER A 254 30.13 3.91 34.69
CA SER A 254 31.36 4.66 34.91
C SER A 254 31.18 5.75 35.97
N LYS A 255 30.05 6.47 35.97
CA LYS A 255 29.71 7.43 37.02
C LYS A 255 29.60 6.76 38.39
N LYS A 256 28.90 5.64 38.49
CA LYS A 256 28.80 4.86 39.74
C LYS A 256 30.17 4.40 40.23
N LYS A 257 31.01 3.86 39.35
CA LYS A 257 32.39 3.49 39.71
C LYS A 257 33.20 4.67 40.21
N ASN A 258 33.06 5.84 39.59
CA ASN A 258 33.74 7.06 40.03
C ASN A 258 33.19 7.56 41.38
N GLU A 259 31.87 7.53 41.58
CA GLU A 259 31.24 7.89 42.86
C GLU A 259 31.65 6.92 43.99
N GLU A 260 31.69 5.61 43.71
CA GLU A 260 32.19 4.59 44.63
C GLU A 260 33.67 4.80 44.96
N ALA A 261 34.51 5.08 43.95
CA ALA A 261 35.92 5.39 44.14
C ALA A 261 36.11 6.64 45.00
N ASN A 262 35.36 7.71 44.75
CA ASN A 262 35.39 8.94 45.56
C ASN A 262 34.92 8.68 47.00
N LEU A 263 33.94 7.80 47.20
CA LEU A 263 33.46 7.44 48.53
C LEU A 263 34.52 6.62 49.29
N VAL A 264 35.18 5.68 48.63
CA VAL A 264 36.31 4.93 49.19
C VAL A 264 37.47 5.85 49.55
N GLU A 265 37.84 6.78 48.67
CA GLU A 265 38.88 7.79 48.94
C GLU A 265 38.51 8.64 50.17
N LYS A 266 37.26 9.09 50.27
CA LYS A 266 36.78 9.83 51.44
C LYS A 266 36.86 9.02 52.74
N ILE A 267 36.52 7.72 52.70
CA ILE A 267 36.63 6.83 53.86
C ILE A 267 38.11 6.69 54.28
N ILE A 268 39.01 6.54 53.31
CA ILE A 268 40.46 6.47 53.58
C ILE A 268 40.93 7.76 54.26
N ASP A 269 40.56 8.93 53.74
CA ASP A 269 40.89 10.23 54.32
C ASP A 269 40.34 10.39 55.74
N GLU A 270 39.07 10.02 55.98
CA GLU A 270 38.44 10.04 57.30
C GLU A 270 39.15 9.10 58.28
N MET A 271 39.54 7.91 57.82
CA MET A 271 40.26 6.92 58.62
C MET A 271 41.69 7.38 58.95
N GLU A 272 42.39 7.99 58.00
CA GLU A 272 43.69 8.62 58.25
C GLU A 272 43.60 9.80 59.22
N GLU A 273 42.56 10.63 59.09
CA GLU A 273 42.29 11.71 60.04
C GLU A 273 42.00 11.16 61.44
N GLU A 274 41.19 10.11 61.54
CA GLU A 274 40.90 9.47 62.81
C GLU A 274 42.16 8.87 63.44
N GLN A 275 43.00 8.22 62.64
CA GLN A 275 44.29 7.69 63.08
C GLN A 275 45.22 8.82 63.54
N ARG A 276 45.32 9.93 62.79
CA ARG A 276 46.06 11.14 63.23
C ARG A 276 45.49 11.72 64.53
N ARG A 277 44.16 11.75 64.71
CA ARG A 277 43.52 12.21 65.95
C ARG A 277 43.82 11.26 67.11
N PHE A 278 43.82 9.95 66.87
CA PHE A 278 44.15 8.94 67.84
C PHE A 278 45.62 9.04 68.28
N GLU A 279 46.54 9.19 67.34
CA GLU A 279 47.96 9.42 67.61
C GLU A 279 48.18 10.71 68.41
N LYS A 280 47.53 11.81 68.03
CA LYS A 280 47.55 13.06 68.81
C LYS A 280 47.00 12.87 70.22
N LYS A 281 45.93 12.09 70.42
CA LYS A 281 45.42 11.74 71.76
C LYS A 281 46.45 10.93 72.54
N LYS A 282 47.06 9.91 71.93
CA LYS A 282 48.10 9.07 72.54
C LYS A 282 49.33 9.89 72.94
N GLU A 283 49.72 10.85 72.10
CA GLU A 283 50.83 11.76 72.39
C GLU A 283 50.47 12.73 73.54
N LYS A 284 49.25 13.27 73.56
CA LYS A 284 48.75 14.09 74.67
C LYS A 284 48.69 13.30 75.98
N THR A 285 48.22 12.05 75.98
CA THR A 285 48.23 11.19 77.17
C THR A 285 49.65 10.87 77.63
N LYS A 286 50.59 10.64 76.69
CA LYS A 286 52.01 10.44 77.02
C LYS A 286 52.64 11.70 77.62
N LYS A 287 52.35 12.89 77.07
CA LYS A 287 52.78 14.19 77.62
C LYS A 287 52.18 14.45 79.00
N SER A 288 50.89 14.15 79.18
CA SER A 288 50.21 14.27 80.48
C SER A 288 50.80 13.31 81.51
N MET A 289 51.04 12.04 81.17
CA MET A 289 51.72 11.09 82.05
C MET A 289 53.13 11.57 82.39
N LYS A 290 53.91 12.04 81.40
CA LYS A 290 55.24 12.59 81.64
C LYS A 290 55.21 13.78 82.61
N LYS A 291 54.22 14.67 82.46
CA LYS A 291 54.01 15.80 83.36
C LYS A 291 53.66 15.33 84.78
N VAL A 292 52.80 14.32 84.93
CA VAL A 292 52.51 13.72 86.24
C VAL A 292 53.75 13.08 86.86
N PHE A 293 54.61 12.43 86.07
CA PHE A 293 55.89 11.91 86.56
C PHE A 293 56.84 13.02 86.99
N GLU A 294 56.94 14.12 86.22
CA GLU A 294 57.75 15.28 86.58
C GLU A 294 57.24 15.97 87.86
N GLU A 295 55.92 16.17 87.98
CA GLU A 295 55.27 16.73 89.17
C GLU A 295 55.43 15.81 90.38
N ASN A 296 55.26 14.50 90.23
CA ASN A 296 55.43 13.53 91.31
C ASN A 296 56.89 13.41 91.75
N MET A 297 57.85 13.52 90.82
CA MET A 297 59.28 13.54 91.16
C MET A 297 59.67 14.84 91.88
N ALA A 298 59.11 15.98 91.47
CA ALA A 298 59.25 17.25 92.19
C ALA A 298 58.60 17.22 93.58
N ASP A 299 57.41 16.60 93.72
CA ASP A 299 56.74 16.41 95.00
C ASP A 299 57.48 15.44 95.91
N GLN A 300 58.10 14.40 95.35
CA GLN A 300 58.94 13.47 96.10
C GLN A 300 60.23 14.14 96.56
N GLN A 301 60.83 15.02 95.74
CA GLN A 301 61.94 15.87 96.16
C GLN A 301 61.52 16.84 97.27
N LYS A 302 60.37 17.51 97.15
CA LYS A 302 59.82 18.37 98.22
C LYS A 302 59.52 17.60 99.50
N ARG A 303 58.96 16.39 99.41
CA ARG A 303 58.73 15.52 100.57
C ARG A 303 60.03 15.07 101.22
N ASN A 304 61.05 14.73 100.43
CA ASN A 304 62.37 14.37 100.96
C ASN A 304 63.07 15.56 101.60
N GLN A 305 62.87 16.77 101.07
CA GLN A 305 63.38 18.00 101.65
C GLN A 305 62.65 18.34 102.95
N GLY A 306 61.33 18.24 102.97
CA GLY A 306 60.51 18.36 104.19
C GLY A 306 60.85 17.30 105.25
N LYS A 307 61.18 16.07 104.84
CA LYS A 307 61.70 15.03 105.75
C LYS A 307 63.07 15.39 106.32
N ARG A 308 63.96 15.98 105.53
CA ARG A 308 65.25 16.47 106.06
C ARG A 308 65.04 17.60 107.06
N ASP A 309 64.14 18.52 106.76
CA ASP A 309 63.81 19.63 107.67
C ASP A 309 63.12 19.13 108.94
N GLN A 310 62.29 18.08 108.84
CA GLN A 310 61.72 17.37 109.99
C GLN A 310 62.79 16.61 110.78
N MET A 311 63.72 15.90 110.16
CA MET A 311 64.81 15.23 110.88
C MET A 311 65.72 16.23 111.61
N VAL A 312 65.89 17.45 111.10
CA VAL A 312 66.61 18.51 111.80
C VAL A 312 65.83 19.02 113.01
N LYS A 313 64.49 19.13 112.92
CA LYS A 313 63.62 19.45 114.07
C LYS A 313 63.55 18.31 115.08
N GLU A 314 63.37 17.08 114.64
CA GLU A 314 63.35 15.88 115.48
C GLU A 314 64.71 15.62 116.14
N ALA A 315 65.84 15.99 115.52
CA ALA A 315 67.15 15.95 116.16
C ALA A 315 67.35 17.03 117.24
N ALA A 316 66.62 18.15 117.15
CA ALA A 316 66.55 19.16 118.20
C ALA A 316 65.64 18.68 119.34
N ASP A 317 64.49 18.10 119.01
CA ASP A 317 63.52 17.58 119.97
C ASP A 317 64.03 16.31 120.69
N MET A 318 64.82 15.46 120.02
CA MET A 318 65.49 14.29 120.63
C MET A 318 66.61 14.67 121.61
N LYS A 319 67.14 15.89 121.58
CA LYS A 319 68.08 16.37 122.61
C LYS A 319 67.38 16.82 123.89
N GLU A 320 66.11 17.24 123.82
CA GLU A 320 65.29 17.55 124.99
C GLU A 320 64.58 16.31 125.56
N TYR A 321 64.21 15.34 124.71
CA TYR A 321 63.52 14.12 125.11
C TYR A 321 64.42 13.09 125.83
N ASN A 322 65.72 13.02 125.49
CA ASN A 322 66.70 12.15 126.18
C ASN A 322 67.02 12.60 127.63
N ARG A 323 66.57 13.78 128.07
CA ARG A 323 66.74 14.26 129.45
C ARG A 323 65.55 13.90 130.35
N ILE A 324 64.42 13.51 129.77
CA ILE A 324 63.16 13.21 130.48
C ILE A 324 62.84 11.69 130.43
N LEU A 325 63.62 10.92 129.67
CA LEU A 325 63.43 9.48 129.45
C LEU A 325 64.14 8.53 130.44
N ASP A 326 65.16 8.99 131.17
CA ASP A 326 65.78 8.20 132.25
C ASP A 326 64.90 8.11 133.51
N GLU A 327 63.79 8.85 133.57
CA GLU A 327 62.99 9.01 134.79
C GLU A 327 61.56 8.42 134.72
N GLN A 328 61.05 7.98 133.55
CA GLN A 328 59.63 7.55 133.45
C GLN A 328 59.27 6.31 132.58
N GLU A 329 60.20 5.57 131.98
CA GLU A 329 59.87 4.31 131.27
C GLU A 329 60.33 3.02 131.98
N ALA A 330 60.46 3.11 133.31
CA ALA A 330 60.63 1.95 134.17
C ALA A 330 59.33 1.16 134.41
N GLN A 331 58.12 1.63 134.06
CA GLN A 331 56.90 0.91 134.46
C GLN A 331 55.71 1.00 133.46
N ARG A 332 55.60 -0.05 132.62
CA ARG A 332 54.43 -0.97 132.56
C ARG A 332 53.18 -0.72 131.69
N ALA A 333 53.05 0.30 130.85
CA ALA A 333 51.75 0.50 130.18
C ALA A 333 51.65 0.11 128.69
N GLU A 334 52.69 -0.47 128.07
CA GLU A 334 52.64 -0.80 126.64
C GLU A 334 52.28 -2.27 126.28
N GLU A 335 52.20 -3.22 127.22
CA GLU A 335 52.16 -4.63 126.79
C GLU A 335 50.78 -5.31 126.68
N LEU A 336 49.66 -4.65 127.02
CA LEU A 336 48.33 -5.30 126.99
C LEU A 336 47.38 -4.83 125.88
N ALA A 337 47.61 -3.67 125.24
CA ALA A 337 46.64 -3.11 124.27
C ALA A 337 46.78 -3.67 122.84
N GLN A 338 47.97 -4.13 122.42
CA GLN A 338 48.23 -4.48 121.01
C GLN A 338 47.83 -5.90 120.60
N ARG A 339 47.21 -6.71 121.48
CA ARG A 339 46.84 -8.11 121.15
C ARG A 339 45.39 -8.32 120.69
N MET A 340 44.45 -7.45 121.04
CA MET A 340 43.02 -7.64 120.71
C MET A 340 42.62 -7.06 119.33
N GLU A 341 43.40 -6.15 118.75
CA GLU A 341 43.00 -5.43 117.53
C GLU A 341 43.29 -6.20 116.23
N ARG A 342 44.26 -7.12 116.22
CA ARG A 342 44.67 -7.85 115.01
C ARG A 342 43.71 -8.98 114.57
N GLN A 343 42.74 -9.38 115.39
CA GLN A 343 41.84 -10.50 115.07
C GLN A 343 40.49 -10.07 114.45
N GLY A 344 40.15 -8.77 114.49
CA GLY A 344 38.87 -8.24 113.96
C GLY A 344 38.87 -7.92 112.46
N GLU A 345 40.02 -7.57 111.87
CA GLU A 345 40.08 -7.10 110.47
C GLU A 345 40.07 -8.23 109.43
N LEU A 346 40.35 -9.47 109.83
CA LEU A 346 40.35 -10.62 108.91
C LEU A 346 38.93 -11.11 108.59
N MET A 347 38.00 -11.01 109.54
CA MET A 347 36.62 -11.49 109.38
C MET A 347 35.77 -10.57 108.48
N LYS A 348 36.14 -9.28 108.37
CA LYS A 348 35.44 -8.28 107.55
C LYS A 348 35.79 -8.35 106.06
N LYS A 349 37.01 -8.81 105.71
CA LYS A 349 37.47 -8.96 104.31
C LYS A 349 36.95 -10.21 103.59
N LEU A 350 36.51 -11.23 104.33
CA LEU A 350 35.95 -12.45 103.74
C LEU A 350 34.47 -12.27 103.33
N MET A 351 33.73 -11.42 104.06
CA MET A 351 32.30 -11.23 103.86
C MET A 351 31.98 -10.27 102.69
N SER A 352 32.82 -9.26 102.42
CA SER A 352 32.58 -8.32 101.30
C SER A 352 32.92 -8.87 99.91
N ASN A 353 33.78 -9.89 99.81
CA ASN A 353 34.12 -10.53 98.53
C ASN A 353 33.01 -11.48 98.02
N MET A 354 32.17 -12.00 98.93
CA MET A 354 31.08 -12.93 98.59
C MET A 354 29.82 -12.19 98.11
N ASP A 355 29.56 -10.98 98.60
CA ASP A 355 28.45 -10.13 98.14
C ASP A 355 28.72 -9.49 96.76
N ALA A 356 29.98 -9.21 96.42
CA ALA A 356 30.37 -8.71 95.09
C ALA A 356 30.23 -9.79 94.00
N THR A 357 30.45 -11.07 94.32
CA THR A 357 30.27 -12.18 93.37
C THR A 357 28.80 -12.53 93.14
N LYS A 358 27.92 -12.37 94.15
CA LYS A 358 26.48 -12.62 94.00
C LYS A 358 25.75 -11.55 93.16
N LYS A 359 26.19 -10.29 93.16
CA LYS A 359 25.59 -9.23 92.32
C LYS A 359 26.01 -9.28 90.84
N GLY A 360 27.17 -9.87 90.52
CA GLY A 360 27.64 -10.02 89.12
C GLY A 360 26.92 -11.11 88.32
N ALA A 361 26.30 -12.09 88.98
CA ALA A 361 25.58 -13.18 88.31
C ALA A 361 24.15 -12.80 87.87
N GLY A 362 23.45 -11.96 88.63
CA GLY A 362 22.08 -11.53 88.29
C GLY A 362 21.98 -10.46 87.19
N ALA A 363 23.02 -9.65 86.98
CA ALA A 363 23.03 -8.62 85.94
C ALA A 363 23.25 -9.19 84.53
N ASN A 364 23.93 -10.33 84.41
CA ASN A 364 24.18 -11.01 83.14
C ASN A 364 22.93 -11.68 82.56
N ASP A 365 22.07 -12.27 83.40
CA ASP A 365 20.82 -12.88 82.94
C ASP A 365 19.79 -11.83 82.52
N ALA A 366 19.72 -10.69 83.21
CA ALA A 366 18.88 -9.56 82.80
C ALA A 366 19.33 -8.95 81.45
N GLN A 367 20.64 -8.82 81.23
CA GLN A 367 21.18 -8.39 79.93
C GLN A 367 20.93 -9.42 78.83
N ARG A 368 21.02 -10.72 79.12
CA ARG A 368 20.73 -11.78 78.14
C ARG A 368 19.25 -11.82 77.75
N ALA A 369 18.34 -11.60 78.71
CA ALA A 369 16.91 -11.50 78.44
C ALA A 369 16.57 -10.25 77.59
N LEU A 370 17.19 -9.09 77.90
CA LEU A 370 17.04 -7.88 77.09
C LEU A 370 17.59 -8.05 75.67
N ALA A 371 18.74 -8.70 75.51
CA ALA A 371 19.32 -8.98 74.19
C ALA A 371 18.43 -9.91 73.34
N GLN A 372 17.79 -10.91 73.95
CA GLN A 372 16.84 -11.78 73.26
C GLN A 372 15.54 -11.05 72.88
N GLN A 373 15.09 -10.12 73.72
CA GLN A 373 13.93 -9.28 73.41
C GLN A 373 14.23 -8.33 72.26
N GLU A 374 15.39 -7.66 72.25
CA GLU A 374 15.83 -6.80 71.15
C GLU A 374 16.02 -7.58 69.84
N GLU A 375 16.49 -8.83 69.90
CA GLU A 375 16.62 -9.70 68.72
C GLU A 375 15.25 -10.11 68.15
N GLN A 376 14.27 -10.41 69.02
CA GLN A 376 12.89 -10.66 68.58
C GLN A 376 12.22 -9.41 68.00
N ASP A 377 12.43 -8.25 68.61
CA ASP A 377 11.89 -6.98 68.12
C ASP A 377 12.50 -6.61 66.77
N ARG A 378 13.81 -6.85 66.56
CA ARG A 378 14.44 -6.70 65.23
C ARG A 378 13.85 -7.64 64.20
N HIS A 379 13.68 -8.91 64.54
CA HIS A 379 13.05 -9.87 63.64
C HIS A 379 11.63 -9.46 63.27
N PHE A 380 10.88 -8.90 64.21
CA PHE A 380 9.53 -8.40 63.98
C PHE A 380 9.52 -7.18 63.06
N PHE A 381 10.44 -6.23 63.27
CA PHE A 381 10.62 -5.06 62.41
C PHE A 381 11.04 -5.45 61.00
N GLU A 382 11.99 -6.37 60.85
CA GLU A 382 12.42 -6.88 59.55
C GLU A 382 11.28 -7.59 58.82
N ALA A 383 10.49 -8.41 59.53
CA ALA A 383 9.33 -9.07 58.95
C ALA A 383 8.24 -8.08 58.50
N GLU A 384 7.96 -7.03 59.28
CA GLU A 384 7.08 -5.93 58.86
C GLU A 384 7.63 -5.20 57.63
N HIS A 385 8.93 -4.89 57.62
CA HIS A 385 9.55 -4.17 56.51
C HIS A 385 9.53 -5.00 55.22
N VAL A 386 9.75 -6.31 55.30
CA VAL A 386 9.62 -7.24 54.17
C VAL A 386 8.18 -7.30 53.67
N LYS A 387 7.19 -7.32 54.57
CA LYS A 387 5.76 -7.29 54.20
C LYS A 387 5.39 -5.98 53.50
N HIS A 388 5.88 -4.85 54.00
CA HIS A 388 5.64 -3.55 53.39
C HIS A 388 6.30 -3.43 52.00
N ASN A 389 7.55 -3.86 51.87
CA ASN A 389 8.26 -3.89 50.59
C ASN A 389 7.56 -4.80 49.58
N ARG A 390 7.11 -6.00 49.99
CA ARG A 390 6.34 -6.88 49.12
C ARG A 390 5.02 -6.27 48.65
N LEU A 391 4.32 -5.55 49.53
CA LEU A 391 3.10 -4.81 49.17
C LEU A 391 3.39 -3.66 48.20
N HIS A 392 4.50 -2.94 48.41
CA HIS A 392 4.95 -1.90 47.51
C HIS A 392 5.29 -2.47 46.13
N ASP A 393 6.06 -3.55 46.07
CA ASP A 393 6.44 -4.22 44.83
C ASP A 393 5.22 -4.72 44.07
N MET A 394 4.25 -5.34 44.75
CA MET A 394 2.97 -5.73 44.12
C MET A 394 2.16 -4.54 43.59
N ARG A 395 2.25 -3.35 44.21
CA ARG A 395 1.60 -2.14 43.69
C ARG A 395 2.30 -1.63 42.44
N VAL A 396 3.64 -1.62 42.45
CA VAL A 396 4.45 -1.21 41.29
C VAL A 396 4.26 -2.17 40.13
N GLU A 397 4.25 -3.47 40.37
CA GLU A 397 3.96 -4.50 39.35
C GLU A 397 2.56 -4.34 38.77
N ASN A 398 1.54 -4.10 39.61
CA ASN A 398 0.18 -3.83 39.12
C ASN A 398 0.10 -2.55 38.28
N GLN A 399 0.79 -1.48 38.70
CA GLN A 399 0.84 -0.24 37.91
C GLN A 399 1.55 -0.45 36.57
N ALA A 400 2.67 -1.17 36.55
CA ALA A 400 3.39 -1.53 35.34
C ALA A 400 2.54 -2.40 34.40
N TYR A 401 1.78 -3.35 34.96
CA TYR A 401 0.86 -4.19 34.20
C TYR A 401 -0.26 -3.35 33.55
N LEU A 402 -0.87 -2.42 34.28
CA LEU A 402 -1.87 -1.50 33.77
C LEU A 402 -1.32 -0.60 32.66
N LEU A 403 -0.13 -0.02 32.85
CA LEU A 403 0.53 0.79 31.83
C LEU A 403 0.82 -0.01 30.56
N LYS A 404 1.31 -1.25 30.70
CA LYS A 404 1.54 -2.15 29.58
C LYS A 404 0.23 -2.48 28.85
N GLN A 405 -0.87 -2.69 29.58
CA GLN A 405 -2.18 -2.91 28.97
C GLN A 405 -2.70 -1.69 28.21
N MET A 406 -2.45 -0.48 28.73
CA MET A 406 -2.80 0.76 28.04
C MET A 406 -1.96 0.96 26.78
N GLU A 407 -0.66 0.68 26.84
CA GLU A 407 0.25 0.73 25.69
C GLU A 407 -0.14 -0.30 24.63
N GLU A 408 -0.43 -1.54 25.00
CA GLU A 408 -0.89 -2.58 24.08
C GLU A 408 -2.23 -2.20 23.43
N LYS A 409 -3.17 -1.65 24.20
CA LYS A 409 -4.46 -1.18 23.68
C LYS A 409 -4.30 0.04 22.75
N ALA A 410 -3.38 0.95 23.07
CA ALA A 410 -3.06 2.09 22.21
C ALA A 410 -2.40 1.62 20.91
N GLY A 411 -1.45 0.68 20.98
CA GLY A 411 -0.78 0.08 19.82
C GLY A 411 -1.75 -0.60 18.86
N ARG A 412 -2.69 -1.40 19.38
CA ARG A 412 -3.77 -2.00 18.56
C ARG A 412 -4.60 -0.94 17.83
N GLY A 413 -4.91 0.17 18.51
CA GLY A 413 -5.64 1.29 17.90
C GLY A 413 -4.87 1.96 16.75
N ASP A 414 -3.55 2.02 16.84
CA ASP A 414 -2.71 2.59 15.77
C ASP A 414 -2.50 1.61 14.61
N GLU A 415 -2.41 0.29 14.89
CA GLU A 415 -2.45 -0.75 13.87
C GLU A 415 -3.77 -0.75 13.09
N ASP A 416 -4.91 -0.64 13.78
CA ASP A 416 -6.23 -0.54 13.13
C ASP A 416 -6.35 0.72 12.25
N LYS A 417 -5.86 1.87 12.73
CA LYS A 417 -5.80 3.10 11.92
C LYS A 417 -4.88 2.93 10.71
N TYR A 418 -3.76 2.24 10.87
CA TYR A 418 -2.81 1.97 9.79
C TYR A 418 -3.43 1.06 8.73
N LEU A 419 -4.09 -0.04 9.14
CA LEU A 419 -4.84 -0.92 8.25
C LEU A 419 -5.97 -0.18 7.53
N THR A 420 -6.73 0.65 8.26
CA THR A 420 -7.79 1.49 7.68
C THR A 420 -7.23 2.46 6.65
N ARG A 421 -6.05 3.06 6.91
CA ARG A 421 -5.37 3.96 5.97
C ARG A 421 -4.90 3.21 4.71
N ILE A 422 -4.35 2.01 4.85
CA ILE A 422 -3.98 1.16 3.71
C ILE A 422 -5.21 0.82 2.89
N GLN A 423 -6.31 0.41 3.54
CA GLN A 423 -7.56 0.08 2.85
C GLN A 423 -8.10 1.30 2.08
N ALA A 424 -8.04 2.49 2.67
CA ALA A 424 -8.41 3.73 1.98
C ALA A 424 -7.53 4.03 0.76
N GLN A 425 -6.22 3.83 0.86
CA GLN A 425 -5.29 4.00 -0.27
C GLN A 425 -5.52 3.00 -1.40
N ILE A 426 -5.84 1.74 -1.07
CA ILE A 426 -6.18 0.72 -2.07
C ILE A 426 -7.45 1.16 -2.82
N LEU A 427 -8.50 1.57 -2.09
CA LEU A 427 -9.73 2.03 -2.72
C LEU A 427 -9.53 3.28 -3.58
N GLU A 428 -8.68 4.21 -3.15
CA GLU A 428 -8.33 5.40 -3.94
C GLU A 428 -7.64 5.01 -5.24
N ARG A 429 -6.63 4.12 -5.17
CA ARG A 429 -5.95 3.55 -6.34
C ARG A 429 -6.89 2.82 -7.29
N ASP A 430 -7.78 1.98 -6.77
CA ASP A 430 -8.77 1.26 -7.57
C ASP A 430 -9.71 2.23 -8.30
N THR A 431 -10.12 3.32 -7.63
CA THR A 431 -10.94 4.36 -8.27
C THR A 431 -10.18 5.14 -9.34
N GLU A 432 -8.90 5.45 -9.13
CA GLU A 432 -8.05 6.09 -10.14
C GLU A 432 -7.85 5.18 -11.36
N GLU A 433 -7.55 3.89 -11.15
CA GLU A 433 -7.40 2.91 -12.22
C GLU A 433 -8.68 2.76 -13.04
N TYR A 434 -9.84 2.67 -12.37
CA TYR A 434 -11.13 2.62 -13.05
C TYR A 434 -11.37 3.86 -13.92
N ASN A 435 -11.09 5.06 -13.38
CA ASN A 435 -11.25 6.31 -14.12
C ASN A 435 -10.31 6.39 -15.32
N ASN A 436 -9.06 5.94 -15.17
CA ASN A 436 -8.08 5.89 -16.25
C ASN A 436 -8.51 4.91 -17.36
N ILE A 437 -9.03 3.74 -17.00
CA ILE A 437 -9.55 2.76 -17.95
C ILE A 437 -10.76 3.33 -18.71
N GLU A 438 -11.69 4.00 -18.01
CA GLU A 438 -12.83 4.65 -18.66
C GLU A 438 -12.38 5.79 -19.59
N ALA A 439 -11.41 6.61 -19.18
CA ALA A 439 -10.83 7.64 -20.02
C ALA A 439 -10.18 7.04 -21.28
N GLN A 440 -9.43 5.93 -21.13
CA GLN A 440 -8.82 5.23 -22.25
C GLN A 440 -9.87 4.67 -23.23
N LYS A 441 -10.95 4.05 -22.73
CA LYS A 441 -12.05 3.58 -23.60
C LYS A 441 -12.69 4.70 -24.41
N VAL A 442 -12.78 5.91 -23.85
CA VAL A 442 -13.28 7.09 -24.56
C VAL A 442 -12.29 7.51 -25.66
N VAL A 443 -10.99 7.52 -25.36
CA VAL A 443 -9.93 7.82 -26.34
C VAL A 443 -9.93 6.78 -27.47
N ASP A 444 -9.97 5.49 -27.16
CA ASP A 444 -9.98 4.40 -28.15
C ASP A 444 -11.22 4.47 -29.05
N ARG A 445 -12.37 4.84 -28.49
CA ARG A 445 -13.59 5.08 -29.27
C ARG A 445 -13.44 6.27 -30.21
N LYS A 446 -12.84 7.37 -29.74
CA LYS A 446 -12.54 8.54 -30.59
C LYS A 446 -11.54 8.17 -31.70
N SER A 447 -10.51 7.39 -31.40
CA SER A 447 -9.53 6.93 -32.38
C SER A 447 -10.18 6.11 -33.50
N ARG A 448 -10.97 5.09 -33.13
CA ARG A 448 -11.70 4.26 -34.12
C ARG A 448 -12.67 5.09 -34.96
N ASN A 449 -13.39 6.03 -34.36
CA ASN A 449 -14.28 6.92 -35.11
C ASN A 449 -13.50 7.82 -36.08
N LEU A 450 -12.31 8.26 -35.71
CA LEU A 450 -11.43 9.07 -36.55
C LEU A 450 -10.87 8.25 -37.71
N GLU A 451 -10.49 6.99 -37.47
CA GLU A 451 -10.08 6.03 -38.50
C GLU A 451 -11.22 5.75 -39.48
N HIS A 452 -12.42 5.42 -38.99
CA HIS A 452 -13.60 5.23 -39.83
C HIS A 452 -13.92 6.48 -40.65
N ARG A 453 -13.79 7.67 -40.07
CA ARG A 453 -13.96 8.94 -40.79
C ARG A 453 -12.93 9.07 -41.93
N LYS A 454 -11.64 8.81 -41.66
CA LYS A 454 -10.60 8.82 -42.69
C LYS A 454 -10.88 7.82 -43.80
N ASP A 455 -11.37 6.63 -43.45
CA ASP A 455 -11.72 5.61 -44.45
C ASP A 455 -12.90 6.05 -45.32
N ILE A 456 -13.92 6.68 -44.74
CA ILE A 456 -15.03 7.26 -45.49
C ILE A 456 -14.54 8.41 -46.39
N GLU A 457 -13.66 9.27 -45.90
CA GLU A 457 -13.03 10.33 -46.70
C GLU A 457 -12.26 9.73 -47.89
N ARG A 458 -11.46 8.68 -47.70
CA ARG A 458 -10.81 7.95 -48.80
C ARG A 458 -11.80 7.34 -49.79
N GLN A 459 -12.91 6.78 -49.31
CA GLN A 459 -13.96 6.24 -50.19
C GLN A 459 -14.66 7.34 -51.00
N MET A 460 -14.92 8.50 -50.38
CA MET A 460 -15.46 9.67 -51.08
C MET A 460 -14.48 10.18 -52.12
N GLU A 461 -13.19 10.32 -51.78
CA GLU A 461 -12.15 10.70 -52.74
C GLU A 461 -12.05 9.71 -53.90
N TYR A 462 -12.07 8.40 -53.62
CA TYR A 462 -12.07 7.37 -54.65
C TYR A 462 -13.29 7.47 -55.56
N LYS A 463 -14.50 7.64 -54.98
CA LYS A 463 -15.74 7.83 -55.74
C LYS A 463 -15.74 9.14 -56.53
N MET A 464 -15.20 10.22 -55.99
CA MET A 464 -15.04 11.50 -56.69
C MET A 464 -14.09 11.35 -57.88
N ARG A 465 -12.97 10.62 -57.72
CA ARG A 465 -12.07 10.28 -58.83
C ARG A 465 -12.75 9.41 -59.89
N GLN A 466 -13.72 8.58 -59.51
CA GLN A 466 -14.55 7.80 -60.44
C GLN A 466 -15.80 8.54 -60.96
N SER A 467 -16.07 9.76 -60.49
CA SER A 467 -17.34 10.46 -60.76
C SER A 467 -17.44 11.10 -62.14
N VAL A 468 -16.44 10.91 -63.00
CA VAL A 468 -16.62 11.02 -64.44
C VAL A 468 -16.73 9.59 -64.96
N PRO A 469 -17.94 9.10 -65.28
CA PRO A 469 -18.09 7.83 -65.99
C PRO A 469 -17.47 8.04 -67.37
N GLU A 470 -16.18 7.79 -67.48
CA GLU A 470 -15.52 7.69 -68.77
C GLU A 470 -16.15 6.51 -69.50
N MET A 471 -16.58 6.77 -70.74
CA MET A 471 -17.16 5.76 -71.62
C MET A 471 -16.22 4.55 -71.64
N SER A 472 -16.74 3.35 -71.39
CA SER A 472 -15.92 2.14 -71.37
C SER A 472 -15.16 2.00 -72.69
N GLN A 473 -13.94 1.45 -72.69
CA GLN A 473 -13.15 1.27 -73.91
C GLN A 473 -13.94 0.55 -75.03
N VAL A 474 -14.86 -0.34 -74.65
CA VAL A 474 -15.78 -1.03 -75.56
C VAL A 474 -16.84 -0.08 -76.13
N GLU A 475 -17.47 0.73 -75.29
CA GLU A 475 -18.43 1.76 -75.71
C GLU A 475 -17.76 2.79 -76.63
N ILE A 476 -16.51 3.22 -76.33
CA ILE A 476 -15.70 4.07 -77.20
C ILE A 476 -15.49 3.40 -78.56
N SER A 477 -15.16 2.10 -78.57
CA SER A 477 -14.93 1.38 -79.83
C SER A 477 -16.19 1.25 -80.69
N LEU A 478 -17.35 1.03 -80.07
CA LEU A 478 -18.63 0.88 -80.77
C LEU A 478 -19.13 2.23 -81.29
N ASN A 479 -18.94 3.28 -80.50
CA ASN A 479 -19.37 4.64 -80.84
C ASN A 479 -18.30 5.42 -81.61
N LYS A 480 -17.15 4.82 -81.93
CA LYS A 480 -16.01 5.49 -82.58
C LYS A 480 -16.39 6.31 -83.82
N PRO A 481 -17.24 5.81 -84.75
CA PRO A 481 -17.63 6.61 -85.93
C PRO A 481 -18.48 7.83 -85.57
N LEU A 482 -19.36 7.69 -84.57
CA LEU A 482 -20.19 8.77 -84.05
C LEU A 482 -19.35 9.81 -83.30
N LEU A 483 -18.41 9.36 -82.47
CA LEU A 483 -17.47 10.22 -81.77
C LEU A 483 -16.60 11.03 -82.75
N GLN A 484 -16.07 10.38 -83.80
CA GLN A 484 -15.32 11.08 -84.86
C GLN A 484 -16.18 12.12 -85.58
N LEU A 485 -17.45 11.83 -85.85
CA LEU A 485 -18.35 12.81 -86.45
C LEU A 485 -18.60 14.00 -85.51
N VAL A 486 -18.84 13.74 -84.23
CA VAL A 486 -19.04 14.78 -83.21
C VAL A 486 -17.79 15.65 -83.10
N ASP A 487 -16.59 15.06 -82.99
CA ASP A 487 -15.32 15.77 -82.95
C ASP A 487 -15.15 16.67 -84.18
N MET A 488 -15.37 16.12 -85.39
CA MET A 488 -15.31 16.91 -86.62
C MET A 488 -16.32 18.08 -86.63
N THR A 489 -17.53 17.88 -86.12
CA THR A 489 -18.53 18.96 -86.05
C THR A 489 -18.18 20.04 -85.03
N LEU A 490 -17.57 19.66 -83.90
CA LEU A 490 -17.12 20.61 -82.88
C LEU A 490 -15.92 21.41 -83.39
N ASP A 491 -14.94 20.75 -84.01
CA ASP A 491 -13.80 21.42 -84.64
C ASP A 491 -14.24 22.41 -85.73
N ALA A 492 -15.19 22.00 -86.57
CA ALA A 492 -15.76 22.88 -87.59
C ALA A 492 -16.53 24.07 -86.98
N ARG A 493 -17.27 23.87 -85.88
CA ARG A 493 -17.95 24.94 -85.16
C ARG A 493 -16.94 25.91 -84.54
N ASP A 494 -15.92 25.38 -83.88
CA ASP A 494 -14.93 26.18 -83.18
C ASP A 494 -14.08 26.97 -84.18
N ALA A 495 -13.69 26.38 -85.31
CA ALA A 495 -13.08 27.07 -86.44
C ALA A 495 -13.97 28.20 -86.98
N ASN A 496 -15.28 27.95 -87.12
CA ASN A 496 -16.25 28.98 -87.53
C ASN A 496 -16.38 30.11 -86.49
N THR A 497 -16.41 29.80 -85.19
CA THR A 497 -16.44 30.84 -84.15
C THR A 497 -15.14 31.65 -84.11
N LEU A 498 -14.01 31.00 -84.37
CA LEU A 498 -12.71 31.66 -84.45
C LEU A 498 -12.67 32.59 -85.67
N ALA A 499 -13.15 32.13 -86.83
CA ALA A 499 -13.31 32.94 -88.03
C ALA A 499 -14.26 34.12 -87.82
N GLN A 500 -15.39 33.93 -87.11
CA GLN A 500 -16.31 35.02 -86.77
C GLN A 500 -15.69 36.04 -85.79
N SER A 501 -14.87 35.59 -84.84
CA SER A 501 -14.16 36.50 -83.93
C SER A 501 -13.05 37.27 -84.63
N GLN A 502 -12.38 36.67 -85.61
CA GLN A 502 -11.43 37.35 -86.49
C GLN A 502 -12.14 38.36 -87.41
N LEU A 503 -13.29 37.99 -88.00
CA LEU A 503 -14.12 38.90 -88.79
C LEU A 503 -14.65 40.08 -87.96
N LYS A 504 -15.02 39.86 -86.69
CA LYS A 504 -15.37 40.96 -85.77
C LYS A 504 -14.17 41.85 -85.46
N ARG A 505 -12.97 41.28 -85.30
CA ARG A 505 -11.74 42.06 -85.12
C ARG A 505 -11.38 42.89 -86.35
N THR A 506 -11.52 42.35 -87.55
CA THR A 506 -11.25 43.10 -88.79
C THR A 506 -12.29 44.20 -89.00
N ARG A 507 -13.56 43.96 -88.65
CA ARG A 507 -14.63 44.97 -88.75
C ARG A 507 -14.48 46.13 -87.75
N ILE A 508 -13.98 45.84 -86.54
CA ILE A 508 -13.62 46.89 -85.56
C ILE A 508 -12.43 47.70 -86.08
N HIS A 509 -11.47 47.06 -86.77
CA HIS A 509 -10.33 47.78 -87.34
C HIS A 509 -10.71 48.67 -88.55
N GLU A 510 -11.70 48.26 -89.36
CA GLU A 510 -12.23 49.08 -90.45
C GLU A 510 -13.09 50.26 -89.94
N GLU A 511 -13.79 50.13 -88.81
CA GLU A 511 -14.52 51.24 -88.17
C GLU A 511 -13.60 52.25 -87.45
N ASP A 512 -12.34 51.89 -87.17
CA ASP A 512 -11.32 52.79 -86.57
C ASP A 512 -10.45 53.52 -87.63
N GLU A 513 -10.59 53.19 -88.93
CA GLU A 513 -9.86 53.84 -90.05
C GLU A 513 -10.74 54.77 -90.93
N GLU A 514 -12.04 54.89 -90.65
CA GLU A 514 -12.91 56.00 -91.12
C GLU A 514 -13.01 57.11 -90.06
#